data_AF-R7WQR6-F1
#
_entry.id   AF-R7WQR6-F1
#
_cell.length_a   1.000
_cell.length_b   1.000
_cell.length_c   1.000
_cell.angle_alpha   90.00
_cell.angle_beta   90.00
_cell.angle_gamma   90.00
#
_symmetry.space_group_name_H-M   'P 1'
#
loop_
_entity.id
_entity.type
_entity.pdbx_description
1 polymer ?
#
loop_
_entity_poly.entity_id
_entity_poly.type
_entity_poly.pdbx_seq_one_letter_code
_entity_poly.pdbx_strand_id
1 'polypeptide(L)' 'MGGTRRASTNAASGCLHLCEPCHRFIETAARGLSYDNGWLVRQHIEPSSVAVRYRGRLVFLTDDGDLTSGTESA' A
#
# COMPACT_ATOMS: atom_id res chain seq x y z
N MET A 1 5.29 -14.09 -8.53
CA MET A 1 4.20 -13.67 -7.63
C MET A 1 3.84 -14.87 -6.75
N GLY A 2 4.14 -14.81 -5.45
CA GLY A 2 3.96 -15.91 -4.51
C GLY A 2 2.57 -15.86 -3.87
N GLY A 3 1.85 -16.98 -3.94
CA GLY A 3 0.45 -17.11 -3.54
C GLY A 3 0.22 -16.91 -2.04
N THR A 4 -0.09 -15.68 -1.65
CA THR A 4 -0.67 -15.40 -0.34
C THR A 4 -2.16 -15.78 -0.39
N ARG A 5 -2.59 -16.70 0.47
CA ARG A 5 -3.95 -17.28 0.48
C ARG A 5 -5.03 -16.35 1.07
N ARG A 6 -4.65 -15.19 1.62
CA ARG A 6 -5.62 -14.21 2.14
C ARG A 6 -6.24 -13.46 0.97
N ALA A 7 -7.57 -13.45 0.92
CA ALA A 7 -8.33 -12.79 -0.14
C ALA A 7 -7.98 -11.30 -0.24
N SER A 8 -7.85 -10.60 0.90
CA SER A 8 -7.52 -9.17 0.93
C SER A 8 -6.15 -8.83 0.35
N THR A 9 -5.19 -9.77 0.34
CA THR A 9 -3.89 -9.53 -0.29
C THR A 9 -3.98 -9.41 -1.82
N ASN A 10 -5.02 -9.97 -2.44
CA ASN A 10 -5.26 -9.88 -3.87
C ASN A 10 -6.36 -8.85 -4.21
N ALA A 11 -6.87 -8.12 -3.22
CA ALA A 11 -7.83 -7.05 -3.45
C ALA A 11 -7.13 -5.79 -3.97
N ALA A 12 -7.89 -4.88 -4.59
CA ALA A 12 -7.33 -3.65 -5.17
C ALA A 12 -6.64 -2.77 -4.10
N SER A 13 -7.13 -2.80 -2.86
CA SER A 13 -6.50 -2.09 -1.73
C SER A 13 -5.07 -2.57 -1.41
N GLY A 14 -4.71 -3.80 -1.82
CA GLY A 14 -3.37 -4.35 -1.70
C GLY A 14 -2.44 -4.04 -2.88
N CYS A 15 -2.93 -3.37 -3.92
CA CYS A 15 -2.21 -3.20 -5.19
C CYS A 15 -1.85 -1.73 -5.44
N LEU A 16 -0.58 -1.38 -5.25
CA LEU A 16 -0.03 -0.08 -5.65
C LEU A 16 0.75 -0.20 -6.95
N HIS A 17 0.35 0.55 -7.98
CA HIS A 17 1.07 0.57 -9.25
C HIS A 17 2.35 1.41 -9.14
N LEU A 18 3.48 0.83 -9.52
CA LEU A 18 4.80 1.46 -9.48
C LEU A 18 5.55 1.19 -10.79
N CYS A 19 6.39 2.14 -11.19
CA CYS A 19 7.37 1.88 -12.24
C CYS A 19 8.49 0.97 -11.73
N GLU A 20 9.21 0.35 -12.66
CA GLU A 20 10.25 -0.65 -12.36
C GLU A 20 11.33 -0.15 -11.38
N PRO A 21 11.89 1.08 -11.51
CA PRO A 21 12.88 1.58 -10.56
C PRO A 21 12.31 1.76 -9.14
N CYS A 22 11.08 2.27 -9.03
CA CYS A 22 10.39 2.45 -7.74
C CYS A 22 10.09 1.10 -7.09
N HIS A 23 9.63 0.13 -7.87
CA HIS A 23 9.40 -1.24 -7.40
C HIS A 23 10.68 -1.87 -6.85
N ARG A 24 11.82 -1.74 -7.57
CA ARG A 24 13.12 -2.21 -7.07
C ARG A 24 13.52 -1.51 -5.76
N PHE A 25 13.33 -0.18 -5.69
CA PHE A 25 13.70 0.61 -4.52
C PHE A 25 12.97 0.17 -3.25
N ILE A 26 11.64 -0.02 -3.32
CA ILE A 26 10.84 -0.38 -2.15
C ILE A 26 11.12 -1.79 -1.63
N GLU A 27 11.48 -2.73 -2.51
CA GLU A 27 11.75 -4.13 -2.14
C GLU A 27 13.15 -4.33 -1.54
N THR A 28 14.13 -3.51 -1.94
CA THR A 28 15.55 -3.72 -1.61
C THR A 28 16.08 -2.72 -0.59
N ALA A 29 16.19 -1.44 -0.97
CA ALA A 29 16.96 -0.43 -0.23
C ALA A 29 16.16 0.25 0.89
N ALA A 30 14.82 0.25 0.79
CA ALA A 30 13.99 1.15 1.59
C ALA A 30 12.86 0.45 2.36
N ARG A 31 12.96 -0.86 2.65
CA ARG A 31 11.85 -1.62 3.28
C ARG A 31 11.25 -0.94 4.52
N GLY A 32 12.08 -0.34 5.39
CA GLY A 32 11.61 0.43 6.55
C GLY A 32 10.75 1.64 6.14
N LEU A 33 11.30 2.52 5.30
CA LEU A 33 10.60 3.68 4.73
C LEU A 33 9.34 3.27 3.96
N SER A 34 9.37 2.12 3.28
CA SER A 34 8.22 1.57 2.55
C SER A 34 7.08 1.20 3.48
N TYR A 35 7.36 0.63 4.67
CA TYR A 35 6.32 0.41 5.68
C TYR A 35 5.80 1.73 6.25
N ASP A 36 6.68 2.68 6.53
CA ASP A 36 6.30 3.98 7.10
C ASP A 36 5.42 4.81 6.15
N ASN A 37 5.59 4.64 4.84
CA ASN A 37 4.78 5.32 3.81
C ASN A 37 3.63 4.45 3.27
N GLY A 38 3.40 3.26 3.82
CA GLY A 38 2.34 2.34 3.37
C GLY A 38 2.54 1.75 1.97
N TRP A 39 3.74 1.85 1.39
CA TRP A 39 4.07 1.23 0.10
C TRP A 39 4.27 -0.28 0.21
N LEU A 40 4.60 -0.76 1.41
CA LEU A 40 4.58 -2.16 1.78
C LEU A 40 3.69 -2.36 2.99
N VAL A 41 2.92 -3.44 2.98
CA VAL A 41 2.05 -3.83 4.09
C VAL A 41 2.56 -5.15 4.66
N ARG A 42 2.63 -5.26 5.99
CA ARG A 42 3.01 -6.52 6.64
C ARG A 42 1.90 -7.54 6.43
N GLN A 43 2.27 -8.80 6.22
CA GLN A 43 1.33 -9.88 5.88
C GLN A 43 0.14 -10.06 6.86
N HIS A 44 0.30 -9.66 8.13
CA HIS A 44 -0.75 -9.76 9.15
C HIS A 44 -1.69 -8.54 9.21
N ILE A 45 -1.37 -7.46 8.50
CA ILE A 45 -2.13 -6.21 8.47
C ILE A 45 -3.07 -6.21 7.27
N GLU A 46 -4.25 -5.60 7.45
CA GLU A 46 -5.25 -5.46 6.41
C GLU A 46 -4.89 -4.28 5.48
N PRO A 47 -4.67 -4.47 4.17
CA PRO A 47 -4.18 -3.41 3.28
C PRO A 47 -5.07 -2.17 3.23
N SER A 48 -6.40 -2.34 3.24
CA SER A 48 -7.37 -1.25 3.25
C SER A 48 -7.31 -0.36 4.52
N SER A 49 -6.67 -0.84 5.59
CA SER A 49 -6.47 -0.09 6.83
C SER A 49 -5.16 0.72 6.87
N VAL A 50 -4.32 0.62 5.84
CA VAL A 50 -3.01 1.30 5.78
C VAL A 50 -3.09 2.50 4.85
N ALA A 51 -2.79 3.68 5.39
CA ALA A 51 -2.64 4.88 4.58
C ALA A 51 -1.36 4.80 3.73
N VAL A 52 -1.50 5.12 2.45
CA VAL A 52 -0.41 5.15 1.47
C VAL A 52 -0.03 6.60 1.19
N ARG A 53 1.26 6.90 1.24
CA ARG A 53 1.78 8.18 0.75
C ARG A 53 1.75 8.19 -0.78
N TYR A 54 0.78 8.89 -1.35
CA TYR A 54 0.59 9.03 -2.79
C TYR A 54 0.63 10.50 -3.20
N ARG A 55 1.57 10.86 -4.07
CA ARG A 55 1.76 12.25 -4.58
C ARG A 55 1.80 13.31 -3.46
N GLY A 56 2.45 12.99 -2.35
CA GLY A 56 2.61 13.89 -1.20
C GLY A 56 1.42 13.93 -0.23
N ARG A 57 0.35 13.18 -0.49
CA ARG A 57 -0.84 13.07 0.38
C ARG A 57 -0.95 11.68 0.97
N LEU A 58 -1.62 11.56 2.11
CA LEU A 58 -2.02 10.27 2.68
C LEU A 58 -3.42 9.91 2.17
N VAL A 59 -3.53 8.73 1.57
CA VAL A 59 -4.78 8.20 1.02
C VAL A 59 -4.93 6.73 1.40
N PHE A 60 -6.16 6.25 1.51
CA PHE A 60 -6.45 4.82 1.62
C PHE A 60 -6.87 4.27 0.26
N LEU A 61 -6.36 3.08 -0.07
CA LEU A 61 -6.76 2.34 -1.25
C LEU A 61 -8.00 1.51 -0.90
N THR A 62 -9.07 1.62 -1.69
CA THR A 62 -10.28 0.81 -1.49
C THR A 62 -10.24 -0.45 -2.35
N ASP A 63 -11.06 -1.44 -1.99
CA ASP A 63 -11.18 -2.67 -2.78
C ASP A 63 -11.87 -2.47 -4.14
N ASP A 64 -12.57 -1.35 -4.31
CA ASP A 64 -13.16 -0.92 -5.58
C ASP A 64 -12.13 -0.28 -6.53
N GLY A 65 -10.90 -0.04 -6.05
CA GLY A 65 -9.83 0.60 -6.81
C GLY A 65 -9.81 2.13 -6.74
N ASP A 66 -10.59 2.71 -5.82
CA ASP A 66 -10.65 4.15 -5.58
C ASP A 66 -9.65 4.60 -4.50
N LEU A 67 -9.44 5.92 -4.43
CA LEU A 67 -8.64 6.58 -3.40
C LEU A 67 -9.55 7.40 -2.49
N THR A 68 -9.45 7.16 -1.18
CA THR A 68 -10.11 8.02 -0.18
C THR A 68 -9.06 8.84 0.57
N SER A 69 -9.28 10.15 0.71
CA SER A 69 -8.40 10.99 1.51
C SER A 69 -8.54 10.61 2.97
N GLY A 70 -7.43 10.36 3.65
CA GLY A 70 -7.41 10.32 5.11
C GLY A 70 -7.63 11.73 5.63
N THR A 71 -8.89 12.19 5.65
CA THR A 71 -9.24 13.45 6.30
C THR A 71 -9.16 13.19 7.79
N GLU A 72 -8.20 13.85 8.43
CA GLU A 72 -8.09 13.94 9.88
C GLU A 72 -9.46 14.29 10.48
N SER A 73 -9.97 13.42 11.36
CA SER A 73 -11.00 13.81 12.31
C SER A 73 -10.44 14.94 13.17
N ALA A 74 -11.09 16.11 13.12
CA ALA A 74 -10.92 17.19 14.10
C ALA A 74 -11.47 16.77 15.47
#